data_AF-A0A421G915-F1
#
_entry.id   AF-A0A421G915-F1
#
_cell.length_a   1.000
_cell.length_b   1.000
_cell.length_c   1.000
_cell.angle_alpha   90.00
_cell.angle_beta   90.00
_cell.angle_gamma   90.00
#
_symmetry.space_group_name_H-M   'P 1'
#
loop_
_entity.id
_entity.type
_entity.pdbx_description
1 polymer ?
#
loop_
_entity_poly.entity_id
_entity_poly.type
_entity_poly.pdbx_seq_one_letter_code
_entity_poly.pdbx_strand_id
1 'polypeptide(L)'
;MYTFAFPLIVLTGLATNAVTIANDVCSGPNARTQPPAGAIVVDATGVYNGSFLNVSAGVANLDPNMTAEQNIFVFPGVYHEQVFVTSLAGPLVLQGYTCDSMSYVDNEVTITQAKAQRDIPAEVIKNRNDLTSTVRFKSDNVKVYNLNVANTAVFNSTGSQALAINVNATDYGFYGCNLTGYQDTVLANNGRELFARSYIDGAVDFVFGQNATAWFESCDIEVLGKGYITANGRNNETNPSWYVFNRSRVFGNVKNGSSYLGRPWRPYARVVWQNSEFSDVINPKGWTTMSDVSKLAVTFAVGSAVGAAASALYLRQPKMLKTLPKLFVYDHCPYCVRARIIFGVKKIPHELIFLANHDEATPIGLVGSKQAPILQLPSGKAFPESMDIVKYVDQHYGGPEVLASGANRPEIKQWIKDTADVFRLLYHPRFHAAPFAEFAMLESREYYRIKKEKSIGPFKHALGQTPELVAQANKFLEQLATMFHSNQSVNEQLSYDDVDLFGRLRGLTLVRDLEWPTKLREYIDYMSEKADIPLLDSMAVY
;
A
#
# COMPACT_ATOMS: atom_id res chain seq x y z
N MET A 1 35.54 -8.50 6.98
CA MET A 1 35.67 -9.72 7.81
C MET A 1 35.31 -9.30 9.22
N TYR A 2 34.03 -9.38 9.58
CA TYR A 2 33.54 -9.02 10.91
C TYR A 2 32.92 -10.27 11.52
N THR A 3 33.70 -10.92 12.37
CA THR A 3 33.35 -12.06 13.22
C THR A 3 32.50 -11.55 14.38
N PHE A 4 31.26 -12.00 14.49
CA PHE A 4 30.50 -11.96 15.74
C PHE A 4 30.66 -13.31 16.44
N ALA A 5 31.42 -13.29 17.54
CA ALA A 5 31.57 -14.42 18.45
C ALA A 5 30.39 -14.44 19.42
N PHE A 6 29.67 -15.56 19.49
CA PHE A 6 28.73 -15.84 20.57
C PHE A 6 29.51 -16.18 21.86
N PRO A 7 29.10 -15.71 23.05
CA PRO A 7 29.69 -16.17 24.28
C PRO A 7 29.17 -17.57 24.61
N LEU A 8 30.10 -18.52 24.70
CA LEU A 8 29.90 -19.85 25.25
C LEU A 8 29.80 -19.72 26.78
N ILE A 9 28.61 -19.87 27.36
CA ILE A 9 28.46 -20.02 28.81
C ILE A 9 28.41 -21.51 29.12
N VAL A 10 29.49 -22.01 29.72
CA VAL A 10 29.55 -23.29 30.41
C VAL A 10 28.91 -23.10 31.78
N LEU A 11 27.82 -23.82 32.08
CA LEU A 11 27.33 -23.98 33.44
C LEU A 11 27.20 -25.47 33.79
N THR A 12 28.19 -25.96 34.53
CA THR A 12 28.10 -27.20 35.31
C THR A 12 27.52 -26.87 36.68
N GLY A 13 26.45 -27.55 37.09
CA GLY A 13 25.95 -27.49 38.47
C GLY A 13 24.50 -27.96 38.62
N LEU A 14 24.34 -29.20 39.05
CA LEU A 14 23.07 -29.79 39.49
C LEU A 14 22.50 -29.03 40.70
N ALA A 15 21.30 -28.45 40.55
CA ALA A 15 20.39 -28.18 41.64
C ALA A 15 18.95 -28.32 41.13
N THR A 16 18.26 -29.34 41.64
CA THR A 16 16.84 -29.59 41.39
C THR A 16 16.01 -28.49 42.04
N ASN A 17 15.68 -27.46 41.27
CA ASN A 17 14.54 -26.60 41.55
C ASN A 17 13.48 -26.91 40.50
N ALA A 18 12.34 -27.44 40.95
CA ALA A 18 11.17 -27.56 40.12
C ALA A 18 10.79 -26.15 39.65
N VAL A 19 11.16 -25.82 38.42
CA VAL A 19 10.63 -24.66 37.72
C VAL A 19 9.17 -24.99 37.46
N THR A 20 8.28 -24.40 38.25
CA THR A 20 6.89 -24.21 37.82
C THR A 20 6.95 -23.41 36.54
N ILE A 21 6.80 -24.08 35.39
CA ILE A 21 6.46 -23.43 34.13
C ILE A 21 5.10 -22.78 34.40
N ALA A 22 5.10 -21.48 34.64
CA ALA A 22 3.88 -20.71 34.51
C ALA A 22 3.45 -20.87 33.05
N ASN A 23 2.43 -21.69 32.80
CA ASN A 23 1.69 -21.63 31.55
C ASN A 23 1.15 -20.21 31.45
N ASP A 24 1.85 -19.36 30.72
CA ASP A 24 1.41 -18.01 30.45
C ASP A 24 0.17 -18.14 29.57
N VAL A 25 -1.01 -18.11 30.21
CA VAL A 25 -2.28 -18.29 29.51
C VAL A 25 -2.44 -17.07 28.61
N CYS A 26 -2.32 -17.28 27.30
CA CYS A 26 -2.56 -16.24 26.31
C CYS A 26 -3.89 -15.55 26.57
N SER A 27 -3.80 -14.29 26.98
CA SER A 27 -4.92 -13.48 27.44
C SER A 27 -4.75 -12.05 26.92
N GLY A 28 -5.82 -11.50 26.35
CA GLY A 28 -5.81 -10.18 25.73
C GLY A 28 -6.95 -10.00 24.73
N PRO A 29 -7.27 -8.75 24.33
CA PRO A 29 -8.40 -8.46 23.45
C PRO A 29 -8.24 -9.06 22.03
N ASN A 30 -7.00 -9.29 21.59
CA ASN A 30 -6.69 -9.87 20.29
C ASN A 30 -6.46 -11.39 20.36
N ALA A 31 -6.49 -11.99 21.54
CA ALA A 31 -6.29 -13.43 21.66
C ALA A 31 -7.48 -14.19 21.04
N ARG A 32 -7.20 -15.25 20.30
CA ARG A 32 -8.18 -16.19 19.70
C ARG A 32 -7.82 -17.59 20.15
N THR A 33 -8.09 -17.85 21.42
CA THR A 33 -7.66 -19.08 22.11
C THR A 33 -8.80 -20.06 22.37
N GLN A 34 -10.02 -19.70 21.98
CA GLN A 34 -11.23 -20.52 22.14
C GLN A 34 -12.04 -20.53 20.84
N PRO A 35 -12.63 -21.68 20.46
CA PRO A 35 -13.51 -21.76 19.31
C PRO A 35 -14.79 -20.94 19.56
N PRO A 36 -15.29 -20.20 18.54
CA PRO A 36 -16.58 -19.56 18.65
C PRO A 36 -17.72 -20.59 18.72
N ALA A 37 -18.85 -20.20 19.29
CA ALA A 37 -20.00 -21.08 19.41
C ALA A 37 -20.45 -21.60 18.03
N GLY A 38 -20.62 -22.93 17.92
CA GLY A 38 -21.03 -23.57 16.66
C GLY A 38 -19.90 -23.75 15.64
N ALA A 39 -18.65 -23.42 15.97
CA ALA A 39 -17.52 -23.70 15.10
C ALA A 39 -17.27 -25.20 14.97
N ILE A 40 -16.85 -25.60 13.78
CA ILE A 40 -16.15 -26.87 13.55
C ILE A 40 -14.76 -26.72 14.16
N VAL A 41 -14.42 -27.60 15.11
CA VAL A 41 -13.15 -27.53 15.84
C VAL A 41 -12.18 -28.57 15.30
N VAL A 42 -10.95 -28.14 15.03
CA VAL A 42 -9.84 -29.01 14.64
C VAL A 42 -8.78 -28.97 15.74
N ASP A 43 -8.40 -30.14 16.25
CA ASP A 43 -7.39 -30.31 17.30
C ASP A 43 -6.62 -31.61 17.05
N ALA A 44 -5.36 -31.49 16.65
CA ALA A 44 -4.49 -32.64 16.38
C ALA A 44 -4.29 -33.56 17.59
N THR A 45 -4.48 -33.05 18.81
CA THR A 45 -4.33 -33.85 20.04
C THR A 45 -5.58 -34.67 20.37
N GLY A 46 -6.73 -34.28 19.82
CA GLY A 46 -8.04 -34.86 20.14
C GLY A 46 -8.51 -34.59 21.57
N VAL A 47 -7.88 -33.68 22.31
CA VAL A 47 -8.25 -33.34 23.70
C VAL A 47 -9.56 -32.57 23.72
N TYR A 48 -9.81 -31.70 22.73
CA TYR A 48 -11.08 -31.01 22.61
C TYR A 48 -12.19 -31.99 22.16
N ASN A 49 -13.20 -32.17 23.00
CA ASN A 49 -14.29 -33.11 22.73
C ASN A 49 -15.08 -32.74 21.47
N GLY A 50 -15.27 -33.70 20.57
CA GLY A 50 -15.97 -33.49 19.29
C GLY A 50 -15.14 -32.78 18.21
N SER A 51 -13.83 -32.61 18.43
CA SER A 51 -12.92 -32.06 17.41
C SER A 51 -12.58 -33.06 16.32
N PHE A 52 -12.16 -32.54 15.17
CA PHE A 52 -11.52 -33.30 14.10
C PHE A 52 -10.00 -33.27 14.26
N LEU A 53 -9.33 -34.38 13.93
CA LEU A 53 -7.86 -34.48 14.10
C LEU A 53 -7.04 -33.74 13.03
N ASN A 54 -7.68 -33.31 11.93
CA ASN A 54 -7.03 -32.58 10.85
C ASN A 54 -7.99 -31.61 10.16
N VAL A 55 -7.42 -30.66 9.42
CA VAL A 55 -8.17 -29.56 8.79
C VAL A 55 -9.04 -30.08 7.66
N SER A 56 -8.59 -31.06 6.88
CA SER A 56 -9.39 -31.65 5.81
C SER A 56 -10.67 -32.31 6.33
N ALA A 57 -10.62 -32.99 7.47
CA ALA A 57 -11.79 -33.56 8.12
C ALA A 57 -12.75 -32.49 8.63
N GLY A 58 -12.24 -31.37 9.17
CA GLY A 58 -13.06 -30.21 9.51
C GLY A 58 -13.75 -29.61 8.28
N VAL A 59 -13.02 -29.41 7.19
CA VAL A 59 -13.57 -28.92 5.91
C VAL A 59 -14.62 -29.86 5.33
N ALA A 60 -14.43 -31.18 5.44
CA ALA A 60 -15.39 -32.18 4.96
C ALA A 60 -16.73 -32.16 5.74
N ASN A 61 -16.78 -31.50 6.90
CA ASN A 61 -17.99 -31.35 7.72
C ASN A 61 -18.68 -29.98 7.56
N LEU A 62 -18.22 -29.15 6.64
CA LEU A 62 -18.96 -27.96 6.22
C LEU A 62 -20.25 -28.37 5.48
N ASP A 63 -21.34 -27.66 5.73
CA ASP A 63 -22.57 -27.79 4.93
C ASP A 63 -22.44 -26.94 3.65
N PRO A 64 -22.38 -27.56 2.46
CA PRO A 64 -22.22 -26.81 1.21
C PRO A 64 -23.44 -25.94 0.87
N ASN A 65 -24.61 -26.21 1.44
CA ASN A 65 -25.86 -25.49 1.16
C ASN A 65 -26.17 -24.41 2.20
N MET A 66 -25.44 -24.35 3.30
CA MET A 66 -25.63 -23.33 4.33
C MET A 66 -25.24 -21.96 3.78
N THR A 67 -26.19 -21.02 3.82
CA THR A 67 -26.00 -19.63 3.38
C THR A 67 -25.46 -18.72 4.49
N ALA A 68 -25.57 -19.13 5.75
CA ALA A 68 -24.96 -18.46 6.89
C ALA A 68 -23.43 -18.69 6.94
N GLU A 69 -22.71 -17.83 7.65
CA GLU A 69 -21.26 -17.96 7.83
C GLU A 69 -20.93 -19.22 8.65
N GLN A 70 -20.03 -20.04 8.13
CA GLN A 70 -19.48 -21.22 8.82
C GLN A 70 -18.08 -20.93 9.34
N ASN A 71 -17.75 -21.48 10.50
CA ASN A 71 -16.49 -21.23 11.20
C ASN A 71 -15.74 -22.54 11.41
N ILE A 72 -14.48 -22.59 11.00
CA ILE A 72 -13.52 -23.63 11.41
C ILE A 72 -12.49 -22.97 12.32
N PHE A 73 -12.34 -23.49 13.54
CA PHE A 73 -11.30 -23.07 14.48
C PHE A 73 -10.26 -24.18 14.63
N VAL A 74 -8.99 -23.83 14.49
CA VAL A 74 -7.88 -24.79 14.48
C VAL A 74 -6.98 -24.54 15.69
N PHE A 75 -6.83 -25.54 16.55
CA PHE A 75 -5.92 -25.50 17.70
C PHE A 75 -4.44 -25.64 17.28
N PRO A 76 -3.49 -25.21 18.12
CA PRO A 76 -2.05 -25.27 17.86
C PRO A 76 -1.60 -26.64 17.36
N GLY A 77 -0.72 -26.65 16.36
CA GLY A 77 -0.22 -27.89 15.79
C GLY A 77 0.32 -27.74 14.37
N VAL A 78 0.99 -28.80 13.92
CA VAL A 78 1.48 -28.95 12.55
C VAL A 78 0.68 -30.04 11.85
N TYR A 79 -0.06 -29.64 10.83
CA TYR A 79 -0.99 -30.46 10.06
C TYR A 79 -0.37 -30.78 8.69
N HIS A 80 0.08 -32.03 8.53
CA HIS A 80 0.74 -32.50 7.31
C HIS A 80 -0.26 -33.01 6.27
N GLU A 81 -0.85 -32.09 5.49
CA GLU A 81 -1.96 -32.40 4.59
C GLU A 81 -2.09 -31.42 3.41
N GLN A 82 -2.91 -31.79 2.42
CA GLN A 82 -3.48 -30.86 1.44
C GLN A 82 -4.95 -30.63 1.76
N VAL A 83 -5.36 -29.37 1.89
CA VAL A 83 -6.74 -28.98 2.21
C VAL A 83 -7.41 -28.43 0.96
N PHE A 84 -8.60 -28.93 0.64
CA PHE A 84 -9.40 -28.46 -0.49
C PHE A 84 -10.80 -28.05 -0.06
N VAL A 85 -11.08 -26.75 -0.13
CA VAL A 85 -12.40 -26.17 0.15
C VAL A 85 -13.18 -26.07 -1.16
N THR A 86 -14.26 -26.82 -1.28
CA THR A 86 -15.19 -26.77 -2.41
C THR A 86 -16.04 -25.49 -2.38
N SER A 87 -16.86 -25.27 -3.41
CA SER A 87 -17.82 -24.16 -3.40
C SER A 87 -18.81 -24.32 -2.24
N LEU A 88 -19.06 -23.24 -1.49
CA LEU A 88 -20.07 -23.15 -0.44
C LEU A 88 -21.11 -22.09 -0.83
N ALA A 89 -22.35 -22.24 -0.35
CA ALA A 89 -23.41 -21.27 -0.56
C ALA A 89 -23.25 -20.00 0.29
N GLY A 90 -22.59 -20.11 1.44
CA GLY A 90 -22.35 -19.03 2.41
C GLY A 90 -20.87 -18.78 2.70
N PRO A 91 -20.55 -17.74 3.50
CA PRO A 91 -19.18 -17.40 3.84
C PRO A 91 -18.49 -18.45 4.71
N LEU A 92 -17.15 -18.48 4.65
CA LEU A 92 -16.31 -19.33 5.51
C LEU A 92 -15.28 -18.48 6.26
N VAL A 93 -15.15 -18.72 7.56
CA VAL A 93 -14.04 -18.25 8.39
C VAL A 93 -13.19 -19.44 8.82
N LEU A 94 -11.91 -19.39 8.51
CA LEU A 94 -10.90 -20.35 8.96
C LEU A 94 -9.93 -19.62 9.90
N GLN A 95 -10.01 -19.90 11.20
CA GLN A 95 -9.26 -19.21 12.25
C GLN A 95 -8.27 -20.16 12.93
N GLY A 96 -6.98 -19.80 12.90
CA GLY A 96 -5.97 -20.43 13.75
C GLY A 96 -5.98 -19.90 15.17
N TYR A 97 -5.61 -20.75 16.12
CA TYR A 97 -5.28 -20.32 17.47
C TYR A 97 -4.15 -19.29 17.44
N THR A 98 -4.31 -18.21 18.20
CA THR A 98 -3.26 -17.20 18.38
C THR A 98 -3.44 -16.41 19.65
N CYS A 99 -2.33 -15.90 20.18
CA CYS A 99 -2.29 -14.98 21.31
C CYS A 99 -2.47 -13.52 20.87
N ASP A 100 -2.23 -13.19 19.60
CA ASP A 100 -2.47 -11.88 19.01
C ASP A 100 -2.95 -11.98 17.55
N SER A 101 -4.26 -11.81 17.34
CA SER A 101 -4.87 -11.83 16.01
C SER A 101 -4.37 -10.72 15.07
N MET A 102 -3.67 -9.71 15.58
CA MET A 102 -3.15 -8.60 14.78
C MET A 102 -1.75 -8.85 14.19
N SER A 103 -1.14 -10.00 14.50
CA SER A 103 0.22 -10.38 14.10
C SER A 103 0.26 -11.79 13.52
N TYR A 104 1.22 -12.05 12.64
CA TYR A 104 1.55 -13.39 12.15
C TYR A 104 2.66 -14.08 12.95
N VAL A 105 3.38 -13.33 13.79
CA VAL A 105 4.66 -13.76 14.40
C VAL A 105 4.45 -14.94 15.35
N ASP A 106 3.37 -14.90 16.12
CA ASP A 106 3.06 -15.90 17.16
C ASP A 106 1.96 -16.88 16.70
N ASN A 107 1.82 -17.09 15.39
CA ASN A 107 0.90 -18.10 14.87
C ASN A 107 1.37 -19.51 15.28
N GLU A 108 0.49 -20.27 15.91
CA GLU A 108 0.80 -21.62 16.42
C GLU A 108 0.24 -22.76 15.57
N VAL A 109 -0.46 -22.43 14.48
CA VAL A 109 -1.09 -23.40 13.58
C VAL A 109 -0.39 -23.40 12.23
N THR A 110 0.13 -24.55 11.83
CA THR A 110 0.79 -24.73 10.52
C THR A 110 0.14 -25.84 9.71
N ILE A 111 -0.32 -25.53 8.50
CA ILE A 111 -0.73 -26.52 7.49
C ILE A 111 0.41 -26.63 6.47
N THR A 112 0.93 -27.83 6.27
CA THR A 112 2.11 -28.01 5.43
C THR A 112 2.12 -29.31 4.64
N GLN A 113 2.78 -29.29 3.49
CA GLN A 113 3.10 -30.46 2.68
C GLN A 113 4.27 -30.14 1.74
N ALA A 114 4.72 -31.11 0.95
CA ALA A 114 5.80 -30.95 -0.02
C ALA A 114 5.41 -31.59 -1.36
N LYS A 115 4.80 -30.81 -2.25
CA LYS A 115 4.40 -31.26 -3.60
C LYS A 115 4.66 -30.15 -4.59
N ALA A 116 5.45 -30.47 -5.62
CA ALA A 116 5.72 -29.61 -6.76
C ALA A 116 5.13 -30.19 -8.04
N GLN A 117 5.12 -29.41 -9.12
CA GLN A 117 4.58 -29.83 -10.42
C GLN A 117 5.21 -31.12 -10.97
N ARG A 118 6.49 -31.38 -10.66
CA ARG A 118 7.20 -32.61 -11.04
C ARG A 118 6.62 -33.88 -10.39
N ASP A 119 5.92 -33.73 -9.27
CA ASP A 119 5.30 -34.83 -8.53
C ASP A 119 3.88 -35.12 -9.06
N ILE A 120 3.37 -34.31 -9.98
CA ILE A 120 2.08 -34.51 -10.63
C ILE A 120 2.26 -35.47 -11.82
N PRO A 121 1.40 -36.50 -11.98
CA PRO A 121 1.49 -37.43 -13.11
C PRO A 121 1.51 -36.73 -14.47
N ALA A 122 2.27 -37.27 -15.43
CA ALA A 122 2.51 -36.64 -16.74
C ALA A 122 1.23 -36.51 -17.58
N GLU A 123 0.27 -37.43 -17.39
CA GLU A 123 -1.04 -37.45 -18.03
C GLU A 123 -1.93 -36.28 -17.61
N VAL A 124 -1.66 -35.64 -16.47
CA VAL A 124 -2.36 -34.44 -16.05
C VAL A 124 -1.75 -33.24 -16.76
N ILE A 125 -2.38 -32.79 -17.84
CA ILE A 125 -1.88 -31.70 -18.68
C ILE A 125 -2.53 -30.34 -18.41
N LYS A 126 -3.61 -30.29 -17.62
CA LYS A 126 -4.34 -29.06 -17.28
C LYS A 126 -4.28 -28.79 -15.78
N ASN A 127 -4.21 -27.51 -15.41
CA ASN A 127 -4.30 -27.05 -14.02
C ASN A 127 -3.34 -27.77 -13.05
N ARG A 128 -2.14 -28.13 -13.52
CA ARG A 128 -1.14 -28.86 -12.70
C ARG A 128 -0.76 -28.07 -11.44
N ASN A 129 -0.60 -26.75 -11.53
CA ASN A 129 -0.31 -25.87 -10.38
C ASN A 129 -1.35 -26.03 -9.26
N ASP A 130 -2.64 -26.14 -9.61
CA ASP A 130 -3.70 -26.31 -8.61
C ASP A 130 -3.48 -27.53 -7.71
N LEU A 131 -2.94 -28.62 -8.27
CA LEU A 131 -2.72 -29.88 -7.56
C LEU A 131 -1.51 -29.85 -6.62
N THR A 132 -0.66 -28.84 -6.73
CA THR A 132 0.51 -28.65 -5.87
C THR A 132 0.20 -27.89 -4.58
N SER A 133 -0.96 -27.23 -4.52
CA SER A 133 -1.30 -26.33 -3.42
C SER A 133 -1.47 -27.04 -2.08
N THR A 134 -0.91 -26.47 -1.00
CA THR A 134 -1.16 -26.93 0.37
C THR A 134 -2.60 -26.65 0.78
N VAL A 135 -3.09 -25.43 0.52
CA VAL A 135 -4.50 -25.08 0.72
C VAL A 135 -5.09 -24.52 -0.57
N ARG A 136 -6.23 -25.06 -0.99
CA ARG A 136 -6.94 -24.66 -2.20
C ARG A 136 -8.37 -24.28 -1.89
N PHE A 137 -8.78 -23.10 -2.37
CA PHE A 137 -10.15 -22.64 -2.22
C PHE A 137 -10.87 -22.50 -3.56
N LYS A 138 -12.15 -22.88 -3.59
CA LYS A 138 -13.08 -22.68 -4.71
C LYS A 138 -14.41 -22.05 -4.29
N SER A 139 -14.50 -21.50 -3.08
CA SER A 139 -15.69 -20.82 -2.56
C SER A 139 -15.55 -19.31 -2.66
N ASP A 140 -16.64 -18.56 -2.77
CA ASP A 140 -16.59 -17.11 -2.56
C ASP A 140 -16.62 -16.80 -1.04
N ASN A 141 -16.29 -15.57 -0.66
CA ASN A 141 -16.42 -15.03 0.69
C ASN A 141 -15.68 -15.82 1.79
N VAL A 142 -14.37 -16.02 1.61
CA VAL A 142 -13.53 -16.77 2.56
C VAL A 142 -12.61 -15.83 3.32
N LYS A 143 -12.58 -15.94 4.65
CA LYS A 143 -11.63 -15.25 5.51
C LYS A 143 -10.73 -16.27 6.22
N VAL A 144 -9.42 -16.02 6.19
CA VAL A 144 -8.42 -16.84 6.86
C VAL A 144 -7.64 -15.96 7.83
N TYR A 145 -7.52 -16.42 9.07
CA TYR A 145 -6.90 -15.68 10.16
C TYR A 145 -5.81 -16.52 10.83
N ASN A 146 -4.63 -15.93 11.02
CA ASN A 146 -3.58 -16.44 11.91
C ASN A 146 -3.18 -17.91 11.65
N LEU A 147 -3.08 -18.27 10.37
CA LEU A 147 -2.58 -19.57 9.93
C LEU A 147 -1.23 -19.44 9.23
N ASN A 148 -0.36 -20.40 9.51
CA ASN A 148 0.80 -20.66 8.68
C ASN A 148 0.43 -21.70 7.62
N VAL A 149 0.67 -21.40 6.34
CA VAL A 149 0.45 -22.31 5.23
C VAL A 149 1.74 -22.41 4.45
N ALA A 150 2.31 -23.62 4.36
CA ALA A 150 3.63 -23.84 3.81
C ALA A 150 3.61 -24.91 2.72
N ASN A 151 4.34 -24.69 1.62
CA ASN A 151 4.76 -25.76 0.72
C ASN A 151 6.28 -25.90 0.77
N THR A 152 6.75 -27.01 1.32
CA THR A 152 8.16 -27.29 1.59
C THR A 152 8.85 -28.05 0.46
N ALA A 153 8.22 -28.16 -0.71
CA ALA A 153 8.83 -28.83 -1.85
C ALA A 153 10.15 -28.15 -2.26
N VAL A 154 11.21 -28.96 -2.39
CA VAL A 154 12.55 -28.46 -2.72
C VAL A 154 12.56 -27.85 -4.13
N PHE A 155 13.15 -26.67 -4.29
CA PHE A 155 13.37 -26.07 -5.61
C PHE A 155 14.55 -26.73 -6.33
N ASN A 156 14.32 -27.26 -7.54
CA ASN A 156 15.33 -27.91 -8.38
C ASN A 156 15.27 -27.47 -9.84
N SER A 157 14.82 -26.23 -10.09
CA SER A 157 14.65 -25.55 -11.39
C SER A 157 13.56 -26.10 -12.33
N THR A 158 13.50 -27.42 -12.55
CA THR A 158 12.53 -28.01 -13.50
C THR A 158 11.31 -28.53 -12.76
N GLY A 159 10.11 -28.06 -13.14
CA GLY A 159 8.84 -28.51 -12.53
C GLY A 159 8.74 -28.21 -11.02
N SER A 160 9.40 -27.14 -10.55
CA SER A 160 9.50 -26.78 -9.13
C SER A 160 8.36 -25.90 -8.61
N GLN A 161 7.37 -25.56 -9.44
CA GLN A 161 6.20 -24.79 -9.00
C GLN A 161 5.48 -25.55 -7.88
N ALA A 162 5.30 -24.88 -6.74
CA ALA A 162 4.84 -25.50 -5.51
C ALA A 162 4.06 -24.48 -4.66
N LEU A 163 2.74 -24.49 -4.81
CA LEU A 163 1.86 -23.49 -4.19
C LEU A 163 1.70 -23.77 -2.69
N ALA A 164 1.80 -22.73 -1.86
CA ALA A 164 1.28 -22.76 -0.51
C ALA A 164 -0.25 -22.59 -0.56
N ILE A 165 -0.71 -21.58 -1.30
CA ILE A 165 -2.13 -21.26 -1.40
C ILE A 165 -2.61 -21.03 -2.82
N ASN A 166 -3.83 -21.49 -3.11
CA ASN A 166 -4.55 -21.22 -4.36
C ASN A 166 -5.85 -20.48 -4.07
N VAL A 167 -5.89 -19.21 -4.49
CA VAL A 167 -7.03 -18.29 -4.35
C VAL A 167 -7.65 -18.07 -5.73
N ASN A 168 -8.84 -18.62 -5.94
CA ASN A 168 -9.45 -18.68 -7.27
C ASN A 168 -10.98 -18.54 -7.24
N ALA A 169 -11.45 -17.48 -6.57
CA ALA A 169 -12.86 -17.09 -6.38
C ALA A 169 -12.91 -15.67 -5.76
N THR A 170 -14.08 -15.06 -5.54
CA THR A 170 -14.12 -13.64 -5.10
C THR A 170 -14.29 -13.45 -3.59
N ASP A 171 -13.86 -12.28 -3.10
CA ASP A 171 -14.01 -11.80 -1.72
C ASP A 171 -13.24 -12.61 -0.68
N TYR A 172 -11.92 -12.72 -0.91
CA TYR A 172 -10.99 -13.36 0.01
C TYR A 172 -10.33 -12.34 0.94
N GLY A 173 -10.14 -12.73 2.20
CA GLY A 173 -9.33 -11.99 3.17
C GLY A 173 -8.38 -12.89 3.94
N PHE A 174 -7.09 -12.57 3.93
CA PHE A 174 -6.04 -13.22 4.70
C PHE A 174 -5.47 -12.23 5.72
N TYR A 175 -5.55 -12.55 7.00
CA TYR A 175 -5.19 -11.63 8.07
C TYR A 175 -4.21 -12.29 9.03
N GLY A 176 -3.05 -11.67 9.26
CA GLY A 176 -2.05 -12.24 10.15
C GLY A 176 -1.54 -13.62 9.72
N CYS A 177 -1.58 -13.95 8.42
CA CYS A 177 -1.19 -15.27 7.93
C CYS A 177 0.31 -15.31 7.61
N ASN A 178 0.90 -16.50 7.64
CA ASN A 178 2.27 -16.76 7.21
C ASN A 178 2.23 -17.73 6.01
N LEU A 179 2.53 -17.24 4.81
CA LEU A 179 2.40 -18.01 3.55
C LEU A 179 3.78 -18.27 2.97
N THR A 180 4.25 -19.53 3.05
CA THR A 180 5.66 -19.85 2.76
C THR A 180 5.88 -20.88 1.68
N GLY A 181 6.93 -20.68 0.88
CA GLY A 181 7.27 -21.52 -0.26
C GLY A 181 8.57 -21.09 -0.94
N TYR A 182 8.68 -21.34 -2.25
CA TYR A 182 9.86 -20.92 -3.02
C TYR A 182 9.51 -20.45 -4.43
N GLN A 183 8.91 -21.32 -5.24
CA GLN A 183 8.39 -20.95 -6.55
C GLN A 183 6.87 -21.06 -6.54
N ASP A 184 6.18 -20.01 -6.99
CA ASP A 184 4.72 -19.96 -7.09
C ASP A 184 3.99 -20.05 -5.71
N THR A 185 4.54 -19.47 -4.62
CA THR A 185 3.98 -19.58 -3.24
C THR A 185 2.49 -19.21 -3.15
N VAL A 186 2.10 -18.03 -3.66
CA VAL A 186 0.73 -17.51 -3.61
C VAL A 186 0.18 -17.35 -5.03
N LEU A 187 -0.83 -18.17 -5.34
CA LEU A 187 -1.63 -17.99 -6.55
C LEU A 187 -2.84 -17.08 -6.24
N ALA A 188 -2.65 -15.78 -6.46
CA ALA A 188 -3.67 -14.72 -6.39
C ALA A 188 -4.39 -14.61 -7.76
N ASN A 189 -5.29 -15.55 -8.05
CA ASN A 189 -5.68 -15.83 -9.43
C ASN A 189 -6.90 -15.07 -9.92
N ASN A 190 -7.95 -14.92 -9.11
CA ASN A 190 -9.24 -14.45 -9.59
C ASN A 190 -10.06 -13.79 -8.47
N GLY A 191 -10.76 -12.70 -8.76
CA GLY A 191 -11.66 -12.05 -7.80
C GLY A 191 -11.00 -10.94 -6.98
N ARG A 192 -11.74 -10.43 -5.99
CA ARG A 192 -11.21 -9.46 -5.01
C ARG A 192 -10.51 -10.21 -3.88
N GLU A 193 -9.27 -9.83 -3.59
CA GLU A 193 -8.43 -10.50 -2.59
C GLU A 193 -7.73 -9.45 -1.71
N LEU A 194 -7.75 -9.65 -0.39
CA LEU A 194 -7.02 -8.83 0.57
C LEU A 194 -6.07 -9.72 1.37
N PHE A 195 -4.80 -9.36 1.40
CA PHE A 195 -3.80 -9.90 2.32
C PHE A 195 -3.37 -8.78 3.24
N ALA A 196 -3.59 -8.90 4.55
CA ALA A 196 -3.34 -7.84 5.51
C ALA A 196 -2.47 -8.34 6.66
N ARG A 197 -1.42 -7.58 7.00
CA ARG A 197 -0.51 -7.88 8.11
C ARG A 197 0.01 -9.32 8.05
N SER A 198 0.26 -9.80 6.84
CA SER A 198 0.66 -11.18 6.59
C SER A 198 2.13 -11.22 6.17
N TYR A 199 2.79 -12.34 6.44
CA TYR A 199 4.11 -12.64 5.95
C TYR A 199 4.01 -13.54 4.72
N ILE A 200 4.78 -13.25 3.67
CA ILE A 200 4.82 -14.02 2.44
C ILE A 200 6.28 -14.17 2.01
N ASP A 201 6.72 -15.40 1.75
CA ASP A 201 8.07 -15.65 1.25
C ASP A 201 8.16 -16.46 -0.05
N GLY A 202 9.33 -16.34 -0.67
CA GLY A 202 9.70 -17.13 -1.83
C GLY A 202 10.86 -16.52 -2.59
N ALA A 203 11.08 -17.03 -3.81
CA ALA A 203 12.15 -16.58 -4.69
C ALA A 203 11.68 -16.32 -6.13
N VAL A 204 10.88 -17.20 -6.71
CA VAL A 204 10.53 -17.14 -8.15
C VAL A 204 9.02 -17.04 -8.32
N ASP A 205 8.56 -15.93 -8.88
CA ASP A 205 7.15 -15.66 -9.20
C ASP A 205 6.21 -15.96 -8.02
N PHE A 206 6.67 -15.70 -6.79
CA PHE A 206 6.03 -16.25 -5.61
C PHE A 206 4.71 -15.56 -5.24
N VAL A 207 4.35 -14.48 -5.91
CA VAL A 207 2.99 -13.95 -6.01
C VAL A 207 2.59 -13.84 -7.49
N PHE A 208 1.63 -14.66 -7.94
CA PHE A 208 1.26 -14.76 -9.35
C PHE A 208 -0.21 -15.08 -9.56
N GLY A 209 -0.70 -14.94 -10.80
CA GLY A 209 -2.11 -15.13 -11.16
C GLY A 209 -2.57 -14.19 -12.27
N GLN A 210 -3.83 -14.28 -12.72
CA GLN A 210 -4.24 -13.64 -13.99
C GLN A 210 -5.36 -12.60 -13.90
N ASN A 211 -6.32 -12.77 -12.99
CA ASN A 211 -7.60 -12.06 -13.01
C ASN A 211 -7.95 -11.40 -11.67
N ALA A 212 -7.12 -11.55 -10.63
CA ALA A 212 -7.40 -10.99 -9.32
C ALA A 212 -7.13 -9.48 -9.26
N THR A 213 -8.01 -8.78 -8.54
CA THR A 213 -7.74 -7.47 -7.95
C THR A 213 -7.30 -7.74 -6.51
N ALA A 214 -6.00 -7.92 -6.33
CA ALA A 214 -5.39 -8.30 -5.06
C ALA A 214 -4.69 -7.08 -4.39
N TRP A 215 -4.99 -6.88 -3.12
CA TRP A 215 -4.41 -5.84 -2.27
C TRP A 215 -3.61 -6.47 -1.14
N PHE A 216 -2.35 -6.05 -1.00
CA PHE A 216 -1.43 -6.49 0.06
C PHE A 216 -1.17 -5.29 0.98
N GLU A 217 -1.77 -5.31 2.15
CA GLU A 217 -1.78 -4.23 3.13
C GLU A 217 -0.82 -4.54 4.28
N SER A 218 0.18 -3.70 4.49
CA SER A 218 1.10 -3.83 5.63
C SER A 218 1.72 -5.24 5.76
N CYS A 219 2.06 -5.85 4.61
CA CYS A 219 2.63 -7.20 4.56
C CYS A 219 4.16 -7.19 4.61
N ASP A 220 4.71 -8.25 5.19
CA ASP A 220 6.13 -8.54 5.16
C ASP A 220 6.43 -9.53 4.04
N ILE A 221 7.36 -9.14 3.15
CA ILE A 221 7.69 -9.88 1.94
C ILE A 221 9.16 -10.28 2.00
N GLU A 222 9.44 -11.56 2.23
CA GLU A 222 10.80 -12.08 2.35
C GLU A 222 11.28 -12.78 1.06
N VAL A 223 12.45 -12.34 0.57
CA VAL A 223 13.12 -12.89 -0.60
C VAL A 223 14.14 -13.93 -0.16
N LEU A 224 13.89 -15.19 -0.52
CA LEU A 224 14.73 -16.34 -0.16
C LEU A 224 15.82 -16.65 -1.18
N GLY A 225 15.79 -16.04 -2.36
CA GLY A 225 16.72 -16.37 -3.44
C GLY A 225 16.65 -15.44 -4.63
N LYS A 226 17.38 -15.81 -5.69
CA LYS A 226 17.31 -15.07 -6.95
C LYS A 226 15.97 -15.30 -7.62
N GLY A 227 15.31 -14.22 -8.05
CA GLY A 227 14.10 -14.31 -8.85
C GLY A 227 13.27 -13.05 -8.86
N TYR A 228 11.97 -13.21 -8.64
CA TYR A 228 10.95 -12.20 -8.92
C TYR A 228 9.82 -12.34 -7.89
N ILE A 229 9.44 -11.24 -7.27
CA ILE A 229 8.34 -11.24 -6.30
C ILE A 229 7.02 -11.50 -7.02
N THR A 230 6.72 -10.66 -8.02
CA THR A 230 5.42 -10.71 -8.70
C THR A 230 5.51 -11.23 -10.14
N ALA A 231 4.51 -12.01 -10.53
CA ALA A 231 4.28 -12.44 -11.90
C ALA A 231 2.81 -12.27 -12.30
N ASN A 232 2.40 -11.01 -12.48
CA ASN A 232 1.03 -10.69 -12.86
C ASN A 232 0.76 -11.13 -14.32
N GLY A 233 -0.32 -11.89 -14.48
CA GLY A 233 -0.75 -12.56 -15.70
C GLY A 233 -1.92 -11.88 -16.40
N ARG A 234 -2.12 -10.58 -16.17
CA ARG A 234 -3.12 -9.80 -16.89
C ARG A 234 -2.84 -9.83 -18.40
N ASN A 235 -3.84 -10.22 -19.19
CA ASN A 235 -3.67 -10.61 -20.60
C ASN A 235 -4.27 -9.64 -21.63
N ASN A 236 -5.12 -8.69 -21.22
CA ASN A 236 -5.70 -7.67 -22.10
C ASN A 236 -6.15 -6.43 -21.29
N GLU A 237 -6.65 -5.40 -21.98
CA GLU A 237 -7.06 -4.13 -21.35
C GLU A 237 -8.31 -4.25 -20.45
N THR A 238 -9.26 -5.12 -20.80
CA THR A 238 -10.51 -5.30 -20.05
C THR A 238 -10.36 -6.21 -18.84
N ASN A 239 -9.26 -6.97 -18.76
CA ASN A 239 -8.95 -7.79 -17.60
C ASN A 239 -8.78 -6.89 -16.36
N PRO A 240 -9.56 -7.12 -15.29
CA PRO A 240 -9.61 -6.22 -14.14
C PRO A 240 -8.36 -6.26 -13.28
N SER A 241 -7.46 -7.23 -13.48
CA SER A 241 -6.41 -7.55 -12.53
C SER A 241 -5.52 -6.36 -12.13
N TRP A 242 -5.27 -6.27 -10.84
CA TRP A 242 -4.32 -5.36 -10.22
C TRP A 242 -3.68 -6.10 -9.05
N TYR A 243 -2.36 -6.02 -8.93
CA TYR A 243 -1.69 -6.28 -7.65
C TYR A 243 -1.23 -4.96 -7.06
N VAL A 244 -1.68 -4.65 -5.85
CA VAL A 244 -1.28 -3.42 -5.14
C VAL A 244 -0.67 -3.80 -3.80
N PHE A 245 0.61 -3.49 -3.64
CA PHE A 245 1.34 -3.63 -2.37
C PHE A 245 1.42 -2.26 -1.71
N ASN A 246 0.76 -2.11 -0.57
CA ASN A 246 0.65 -0.87 0.16
C ASN A 246 1.22 -1.04 1.57
N ARG A 247 2.08 -0.11 2.01
CA ARG A 247 2.71 -0.17 3.34
C ARG A 247 3.47 -1.47 3.61
N SER A 248 3.90 -2.16 2.57
CA SER A 248 4.60 -3.43 2.69
C SER A 248 6.10 -3.22 2.91
N ARG A 249 6.78 -4.21 3.49
CA ARG A 249 8.23 -4.20 3.67
C ARG A 249 8.85 -5.39 2.95
N VAL A 250 9.87 -5.13 2.14
CA VAL A 250 10.57 -6.16 1.35
C VAL A 250 12.00 -6.32 1.84
N PHE A 251 12.33 -7.53 2.28
CA PHE A 251 13.64 -7.87 2.84
C PHE A 251 14.08 -9.27 2.43
N GLY A 252 15.30 -9.66 2.81
CA GLY A 252 15.80 -11.01 2.60
C GLY A 252 17.29 -11.10 2.93
N ASN A 253 17.71 -12.24 3.48
CA ASN A 253 19.12 -12.50 3.78
C ASN A 253 19.82 -13.18 2.60
N VAL A 254 19.80 -12.51 1.45
CA VAL A 254 20.46 -12.98 0.21
C VAL A 254 21.32 -11.87 -0.38
N LYS A 255 22.12 -12.19 -1.39
CA LYS A 255 22.97 -11.21 -2.05
C LYS A 255 22.15 -9.99 -2.52
N ASN A 256 22.66 -8.79 -2.29
CA ASN A 256 22.04 -7.56 -2.77
C ASN A 256 21.70 -7.62 -4.26
N GLY A 257 20.51 -7.13 -4.62
CA GLY A 257 19.99 -7.13 -5.98
C GLY A 257 19.66 -8.52 -6.54
N SER A 258 19.43 -9.52 -5.68
CA SER A 258 19.08 -10.88 -6.11
C SER A 258 17.68 -10.99 -6.72
N SER A 259 16.75 -10.13 -6.33
CA SER A 259 15.35 -10.23 -6.78
C SER A 259 14.85 -8.95 -7.45
N TYR A 260 13.81 -9.08 -8.26
CA TYR A 260 13.08 -7.97 -8.86
C TYR A 260 11.70 -7.86 -8.20
N LEU A 261 11.12 -6.66 -8.19
CA LEU A 261 9.73 -6.41 -7.80
C LEU A 261 8.74 -7.25 -8.62
N GLY A 262 9.12 -7.61 -9.85
CA GLY A 262 8.40 -8.61 -10.63
C GLY A 262 8.83 -8.69 -12.09
N ARG A 263 8.09 -9.52 -12.82
CA ARG A 263 8.15 -9.66 -14.28
C ARG A 263 6.76 -9.88 -14.86
N PRO A 264 6.49 -9.46 -16.11
CA PRO A 264 5.18 -9.67 -16.72
C PRO A 264 5.04 -11.15 -17.12
N TRP A 265 4.11 -11.90 -16.51
CA TRP A 265 3.77 -13.24 -16.97
C TRP A 265 2.95 -13.19 -18.27
N ARG A 266 2.09 -12.17 -18.38
CA ARG A 266 1.29 -11.88 -19.57
C ARG A 266 1.45 -10.42 -19.97
N PRO A 267 1.08 -10.07 -21.23
CA PRO A 267 1.55 -8.84 -21.83
C PRO A 267 0.90 -7.54 -21.34
N TYR A 268 -0.10 -7.64 -20.47
CA TYR A 268 -0.81 -6.51 -19.87
C TYR A 268 -0.63 -6.45 -18.34
N ALA A 269 0.43 -7.10 -17.84
CA ALA A 269 0.74 -7.20 -16.43
C ALA A 269 0.65 -5.84 -15.72
N ARG A 270 0.05 -5.85 -14.52
CA ARG A 270 -0.23 -4.63 -13.77
C ARG A 270 0.02 -4.80 -12.29
N VAL A 271 1.06 -4.12 -11.79
CA VAL A 271 1.49 -4.19 -10.39
C VAL A 271 1.89 -2.80 -9.89
N VAL A 272 1.47 -2.47 -8.67
CA VAL A 272 1.80 -1.23 -7.98
C VAL A 272 2.42 -1.57 -6.64
N TRP A 273 3.56 -0.96 -6.34
CA TRP A 273 4.08 -0.86 -4.98
C TRP A 273 3.92 0.58 -4.53
N GLN A 274 3.39 0.84 -3.35
CA GLN A 274 3.16 2.19 -2.84
C GLN A 274 3.36 2.24 -1.33
N ASN A 275 3.88 3.37 -0.82
CA ASN A 275 4.12 3.57 0.60
C ASN A 275 4.95 2.45 1.26
N SER A 276 5.81 1.78 0.49
CA SER A 276 6.46 0.52 0.90
C SER A 276 7.98 0.70 1.07
N GLU A 277 8.58 -0.18 1.85
CA GLU A 277 10.02 -0.16 2.16
C GLU A 277 10.74 -1.28 1.40
N PHE A 278 11.88 -0.96 0.79
CA PHE A 278 12.71 -1.94 0.09
C PHE A 278 14.12 -1.96 0.68
N SER A 279 14.55 -3.14 1.12
CA SER A 279 15.97 -3.39 1.39
C SER A 279 16.79 -3.49 0.08
N ASP A 280 18.10 -3.63 0.23
CA ASP A 280 19.05 -3.82 -0.87
C ASP A 280 18.94 -5.18 -1.59
N VAL A 281 18.00 -6.03 -1.18
CA VAL A 281 17.68 -7.29 -1.86
C VAL A 281 17.10 -7.08 -3.26
N ILE A 282 16.45 -5.92 -3.47
CA ILE A 282 15.86 -5.55 -4.76
C ILE A 282 16.93 -5.05 -5.72
N ASN A 283 16.90 -5.59 -6.93
CA ASN A 283 17.76 -5.17 -8.01
C ASN A 283 17.46 -3.71 -8.37
N PRO A 284 18.46 -2.83 -8.54
CA PRO A 284 18.23 -1.41 -8.86
C PRO A 284 17.43 -1.14 -10.14
N LYS A 285 17.29 -2.14 -11.03
CA LYS A 285 16.40 -2.05 -12.20
C LYS A 285 14.91 -2.10 -11.83
N GLY A 286 14.56 -2.57 -10.62
CA GLY A 286 13.20 -2.78 -10.13
C GLY A 286 12.49 -3.97 -10.80
N TRP A 287 12.41 -3.97 -12.12
CA TRP A 287 11.64 -4.93 -12.92
C TRP A 287 12.50 -5.61 -14.00
N THR A 288 11.99 -6.71 -14.55
CA THR A 288 12.62 -7.42 -15.68
C THR A 288 11.57 -8.01 -16.62
N THR A 289 12.02 -8.50 -17.78
CA THR A 289 11.18 -9.10 -18.81
C THR A 289 11.15 -10.62 -18.71
N MET A 290 10.02 -11.22 -19.12
CA MET A 290 9.94 -12.63 -19.45
C MET A 290 10.08 -12.80 -20.98
N SER A 291 10.78 -13.85 -21.44
CA SER A 291 11.34 -13.96 -22.82
C SER A 291 10.34 -13.74 -23.96
N ASP A 292 9.10 -14.17 -23.81
CA ASP A 292 8.06 -14.08 -24.86
C ASP A 292 7.10 -12.90 -24.69
N VAL A 293 7.29 -12.10 -23.64
CA VAL A 293 6.38 -11.02 -23.22
C VAL A 293 6.97 -9.64 -23.55
N SER A 294 8.00 -9.60 -24.41
CA SER A 294 8.74 -8.41 -24.84
C SER A 294 7.94 -7.45 -25.74
N LYS A 295 6.67 -7.76 -26.02
CA LYS A 295 5.73 -6.95 -26.80
C LYS A 295 4.43 -6.85 -26.00
N LEU A 296 4.07 -5.64 -25.52
CA LEU A 296 2.73 -5.12 -25.11
C LEU A 296 2.77 -4.25 -23.82
N ALA A 297 1.62 -3.62 -23.51
CA ALA A 297 1.40 -2.54 -22.54
C ALA A 297 1.39 -3.01 -21.08
N VAL A 298 2.57 -3.00 -20.47
CA VAL A 298 2.77 -3.35 -19.06
C VAL A 298 2.76 -2.09 -18.18
N THR A 299 2.04 -2.13 -17.06
CA THR A 299 1.99 -1.02 -16.08
C THR A 299 2.64 -1.46 -14.79
N PHE A 300 3.78 -0.85 -14.47
CA PHE A 300 4.46 -1.02 -13.20
C PHE A 300 4.62 0.33 -12.54
N ALA A 301 4.14 0.49 -11.31
CA ALA A 301 4.32 1.73 -10.56
C ALA A 301 4.99 1.45 -9.22
N VAL A 302 5.90 2.36 -8.85
CA VAL A 302 6.46 2.45 -7.50
C VAL A 302 6.11 3.85 -7.00
N GLY A 303 5.11 3.94 -6.13
CA GLY A 303 4.83 5.11 -5.30
C GLY A 303 5.82 5.17 -4.13
N SER A 304 6.19 6.38 -3.69
CA SER A 304 7.10 6.72 -2.58
C SER A 304 7.65 5.54 -1.80
N ALA A 305 8.81 5.04 -2.23
CA ALA A 305 9.53 3.96 -1.57
C ALA A 305 10.77 4.48 -0.84
N VAL A 306 11.05 3.90 0.32
CA VAL A 306 12.23 4.18 1.16
C VAL A 306 13.28 3.11 0.87
N GLY A 307 14.50 3.51 0.53
CA GLY A 307 15.64 2.61 0.30
C GLY A 307 15.97 2.37 -1.19
N ALA A 308 17.26 2.55 -1.53
CA ALA A 308 17.96 2.25 -2.78
C ALA A 308 17.14 2.26 -4.10
N ALA A 309 17.29 3.37 -4.85
CA ALA A 309 17.13 3.50 -6.30
C ALA A 309 16.13 2.54 -7.00
N ALA A 310 14.86 2.93 -7.07
CA ALA A 310 13.92 2.39 -8.04
C ALA A 310 13.40 3.53 -8.92
N SER A 311 14.08 3.79 -10.04
CA SER A 311 13.57 4.66 -11.10
C SER A 311 13.40 3.90 -12.41
N ALA A 312 12.29 4.23 -13.08
CA ALA A 312 11.89 3.93 -14.46
C ALA A 312 11.06 2.64 -14.71
N LEU A 313 9.74 2.86 -14.62
CA LEU A 313 8.73 2.60 -15.66
C LEU A 313 9.26 2.00 -16.98
N TYR A 314 9.00 0.71 -17.23
CA TYR A 314 9.27 0.05 -18.52
C TYR A 314 8.09 0.28 -19.49
N LEU A 315 7.96 1.50 -20.02
CA LEU A 315 7.12 1.76 -21.20
C LEU A 315 8.00 1.73 -22.46
N ARG A 316 8.04 0.61 -23.20
CA ARG A 316 8.49 0.60 -24.61
C ARG A 316 7.29 0.47 -25.56
N GLN A 317 6.82 1.66 -25.96
CA GLN A 317 6.07 2.07 -27.15
C GLN A 317 5.31 1.02 -27.99
N PRO A 318 3.98 0.93 -27.83
CA PRO A 318 3.09 0.77 -28.96
C PRO A 318 2.92 2.13 -29.68
N LYS A 319 2.86 2.12 -31.02
CA LYS A 319 2.58 3.24 -31.94
C LYS A 319 2.24 4.59 -31.25
N MET A 320 3.22 5.50 -31.17
CA MET A 320 3.07 6.93 -30.82
C MET A 320 1.93 7.23 -29.84
N LEU A 321 1.96 6.65 -28.63
CA LEU A 321 1.26 7.27 -27.51
C LEU A 321 1.90 8.64 -27.28
N LYS A 322 1.08 9.70 -27.27
CA LYS A 322 1.53 11.04 -26.91
C LYS A 322 2.24 10.93 -25.55
N THR A 323 3.55 11.18 -25.53
CA THR A 323 4.33 11.37 -24.31
C THR A 323 3.59 12.39 -23.43
N LEU A 324 3.24 12.00 -22.21
CA LEU A 324 2.46 12.84 -21.30
C LEU A 324 3.37 13.88 -20.64
N PRO A 325 2.83 15.05 -20.25
CA PRO A 325 3.56 15.96 -19.37
C PRO A 325 3.81 15.31 -18.01
N LYS A 326 4.92 15.66 -17.37
CA LYS A 326 5.26 15.23 -16.00
C LYS A 326 5.14 16.39 -15.03
N LEU A 327 4.50 16.17 -13.89
CA LEU A 327 4.34 17.15 -12.85
C LEU A 327 5.05 16.67 -11.57
N PHE A 328 6.16 17.31 -11.25
CA PHE A 328 6.94 17.03 -10.04
C PHE A 328 6.38 17.87 -8.88
N VAL A 329 6.09 17.23 -7.75
CA VAL A 329 5.36 17.84 -6.63
C VAL A 329 5.87 17.39 -5.27
N TYR A 330 5.51 18.16 -4.24
CA TYR A 330 5.38 17.71 -2.85
C TYR A 330 3.89 17.75 -2.50
N ASP A 331 3.33 16.68 -1.93
CA ASP A 331 1.88 16.61 -1.65
C ASP A 331 1.42 17.67 -0.65
N HIS A 332 2.24 18.00 0.34
CA HIS A 332 1.92 19.01 1.35
C HIS A 332 1.99 20.46 0.80
N CYS A 333 2.65 20.69 -0.33
CA CYS A 333 3.03 22.02 -0.78
C CYS A 333 1.84 22.76 -1.42
N PRO A 334 1.45 23.95 -0.92
CA PRO A 334 0.30 24.68 -1.45
C PRO A 334 0.48 25.10 -2.92
N TYR A 335 1.72 25.36 -3.35
CA TYR A 335 2.03 25.68 -4.74
C TYR A 335 1.92 24.46 -5.66
N CYS A 336 2.26 23.27 -5.14
CA CYS A 336 2.10 22.02 -5.88
C CYS A 336 0.62 21.66 -6.04
N VAL A 337 -0.20 21.90 -5.01
CA VAL A 337 -1.65 21.74 -5.08
C VAL A 337 -2.23 22.63 -6.17
N ARG A 338 -1.84 23.92 -6.26
CA ARG A 338 -2.27 24.81 -7.36
C ARG A 338 -2.05 24.20 -8.74
N ALA A 339 -0.83 23.73 -8.98
CA ALA A 339 -0.46 23.14 -10.26
C ALA A 339 -1.26 21.87 -10.56
N ARG A 340 -1.63 21.06 -9.56
CA ARG A 340 -2.44 19.85 -9.74
C ARG A 340 -3.90 20.15 -10.06
N ILE A 341 -4.47 21.24 -9.53
CA ILE A 341 -5.90 21.57 -9.69
C ILE A 341 -6.29 21.57 -11.17
N ILE A 342 -5.52 22.24 -12.03
CA ILE A 342 -5.87 22.37 -13.44
C ILE A 342 -5.88 21.02 -14.18
N PHE A 343 -4.99 20.09 -13.83
CA PHE A 343 -4.99 18.75 -14.42
C PHE A 343 -6.25 17.98 -14.04
N GLY A 344 -6.70 18.09 -12.79
CA GLY A 344 -7.93 17.46 -12.32
C GLY A 344 -9.19 18.07 -12.90
N VAL A 345 -9.28 19.40 -12.92
CA VAL A 345 -10.43 20.14 -13.46
C VAL A 345 -10.63 19.84 -14.94
N LYS A 346 -9.55 19.81 -15.72
CA LYS A 346 -9.58 19.51 -17.17
C LYS A 346 -9.44 18.03 -17.51
N LYS A 347 -9.31 17.15 -16.50
CA LYS A 347 -9.08 15.69 -16.66
C LYS A 347 -7.92 15.38 -17.62
N ILE A 348 -6.80 16.08 -17.48
CA ILE A 348 -5.61 15.92 -18.32
C ILE A 348 -4.77 14.74 -17.84
N PRO A 349 -4.51 13.73 -18.69
CA PRO A 349 -3.55 12.68 -18.39
C PRO A 349 -2.15 13.26 -18.22
N HIS A 350 -1.48 12.94 -17.12
CA HIS A 350 -0.12 13.37 -16.81
C HIS A 350 0.57 12.38 -15.86
N GLU A 351 1.89 12.41 -15.83
CA GLU A 351 2.67 11.67 -14.83
C GLU A 351 2.83 12.54 -13.58
N LEU A 352 2.31 12.11 -12.43
CA LEU A 352 2.49 12.80 -11.15
C LEU A 352 3.66 12.18 -10.39
N ILE A 353 4.68 12.99 -10.07
CA ILE A 353 5.94 12.54 -9.47
C ILE A 353 6.14 13.23 -8.13
N PHE A 354 6.15 12.47 -7.04
CA PHE A 354 6.48 12.98 -5.72
C PHE A 354 7.99 12.99 -5.50
N LEU A 355 8.55 14.17 -5.27
CA LEU A 355 9.98 14.32 -4.99
C LEU A 355 10.27 14.04 -3.51
N ALA A 356 11.40 13.40 -3.20
CA ALA A 356 11.88 13.38 -1.82
C ALA A 356 12.24 14.81 -1.38
N ASN A 357 11.87 15.24 -0.18
CA ASN A 357 12.05 16.64 0.23
C ASN A 357 13.53 17.07 0.29
N HIS A 358 14.43 16.13 0.63
CA HIS A 358 15.87 16.38 0.64
C HIS A 358 16.50 16.38 -0.77
N ASP A 359 15.82 15.88 -1.81
CA ASP A 359 16.33 15.87 -3.18
C ASP A 359 16.46 17.31 -3.73
N GLU A 360 17.69 17.77 -3.83
CA GLU A 360 18.02 19.04 -4.50
C GLU A 360 18.39 18.82 -5.97
N ALA A 361 18.97 17.66 -6.28
CA ALA A 361 19.60 17.39 -7.56
C ALA A 361 18.58 17.37 -8.70
N THR A 362 17.43 16.73 -8.50
CA THR A 362 16.38 16.65 -9.50
C THR A 362 15.80 18.04 -9.85
N PRO A 363 15.28 18.84 -8.89
CA PRO A 363 14.72 20.15 -9.23
C PRO A 363 15.80 21.11 -9.74
N ILE A 364 17.03 21.10 -9.21
CA ILE A 364 18.13 21.91 -9.73
C ILE A 364 18.48 21.51 -11.17
N GLY A 365 18.51 20.22 -11.48
CA GLY A 365 18.77 19.73 -12.82
C GLY A 365 17.69 20.11 -13.84
N LEU A 366 16.43 20.21 -13.41
CA LEU A 366 15.29 20.54 -14.28
C LEU A 366 15.12 22.04 -14.51
N VAL A 367 15.25 22.86 -13.46
CA VAL A 367 14.88 24.28 -13.48
C VAL A 367 15.92 25.21 -12.82
N GLY A 368 17.11 24.70 -12.54
CA GLY A 368 18.24 25.48 -12.01
C GLY A 368 18.14 25.86 -10.53
N SER A 369 17.12 25.40 -9.82
CA SER A 369 16.87 25.78 -8.41
C SER A 369 16.05 24.71 -7.68
N LYS A 370 16.22 24.61 -6.35
CA LYS A 370 15.44 23.69 -5.51
C LYS A 370 14.04 24.23 -5.23
N GLN A 371 13.10 23.87 -6.09
CA GLN A 371 11.69 24.24 -5.95
C GLN A 371 10.75 23.19 -6.56
N ALA A 372 9.49 23.23 -6.12
CA ALA A 372 8.39 22.48 -6.69
C ALA A 372 7.11 23.34 -6.56
N PRO A 373 6.15 23.25 -7.50
CA PRO A 373 6.03 22.24 -8.55
C PRO A 373 7.00 22.45 -9.72
N ILE A 374 7.14 21.44 -10.58
CA ILE A 374 7.80 21.58 -11.88
C ILE A 374 6.96 20.85 -12.93
N LEU A 375 6.55 21.55 -13.98
CA LEU A 375 5.96 20.92 -15.16
C LEU A 375 7.07 20.67 -16.17
N GLN A 376 7.31 19.41 -16.51
CA GLN A 376 8.15 19.01 -17.64
C GLN A 376 7.25 18.60 -18.79
N LEU A 377 7.37 19.33 -19.89
CA LEU A 377 6.67 19.03 -21.13
C LEU A 377 7.26 17.79 -21.81
N PRO A 378 6.50 17.15 -22.70
CA PRO A 378 7.00 16.05 -23.51
C PRO A 378 8.24 16.38 -24.34
N SER A 379 8.42 17.66 -24.70
CA SER A 379 9.61 18.18 -25.38
C SER A 379 10.87 18.20 -24.50
N GLY A 380 10.75 17.91 -23.20
CA GLY A 380 11.82 18.03 -22.20
C GLY A 380 11.92 19.42 -21.56
N LYS A 381 11.27 20.45 -22.12
CA LYS A 381 11.23 21.79 -21.53
C LYS A 381 10.53 21.74 -20.17
N ALA A 382 11.17 22.27 -19.13
CA ALA A 382 10.62 22.35 -17.78
C ALA A 382 10.46 23.80 -17.31
N PHE A 383 9.44 24.07 -16.50
CA PHE A 383 9.30 25.35 -15.80
C PHE A 383 8.63 25.19 -14.43
N PRO A 384 9.00 25.99 -13.42
CA PRO A 384 8.65 25.73 -12.02
C PRO A 384 7.49 26.56 -11.42
N GLU A 385 7.12 27.68 -12.04
CA GLU A 385 6.19 28.63 -11.42
C GLU A 385 4.74 28.11 -11.42
N SER A 386 4.16 27.89 -10.23
CA SER A 386 2.88 27.17 -10.11
C SER A 386 1.73 27.82 -10.88
N MET A 387 1.64 29.15 -10.89
CA MET A 387 0.56 29.85 -11.62
C MET A 387 0.81 29.89 -13.12
N ASP A 388 2.08 29.90 -13.55
CA ASP A 388 2.43 29.81 -14.97
C ASP A 388 2.15 28.40 -15.49
N ILE A 389 2.40 27.37 -14.67
CA ILE A 389 1.97 26.00 -14.95
C ILE A 389 0.45 25.92 -15.12
N VAL A 390 -0.31 26.51 -14.20
CA VAL A 390 -1.79 26.52 -14.28
C VAL A 390 -2.25 27.17 -15.58
N LYS A 391 -1.79 28.40 -15.87
CA LYS A 391 -2.14 29.12 -17.11
C LYS A 391 -1.74 28.34 -18.35
N TYR A 392 -0.53 27.80 -18.37
CA TYR A 392 -0.03 27.05 -19.52
C TYR A 392 -0.88 25.80 -19.79
N VAL A 393 -1.22 25.04 -18.75
CA VAL A 393 -2.06 23.84 -18.91
C VAL A 393 -3.47 24.22 -19.33
N ASP A 394 -4.03 25.30 -18.76
CA ASP A 394 -5.37 25.75 -19.15
C ASP A 394 -5.42 26.19 -20.62
N GLN A 395 -4.40 26.90 -21.10
CA GLN A 395 -4.34 27.40 -22.47
C GLN A 395 -3.97 26.34 -23.51
N HIS A 396 -3.21 25.31 -23.13
CA HIS A 396 -2.58 24.39 -24.09
C HIS A 396 -3.03 22.92 -23.99
N TYR A 397 -3.81 22.53 -22.98
CA TYR A 397 -4.27 21.15 -22.78
C TYR A 397 -5.78 21.05 -22.56
N GLY A 398 -6.40 19.97 -23.08
CA GLY A 398 -7.77 19.55 -22.72
C GLY A 398 -8.93 20.36 -23.29
N GLY A 399 -8.72 21.10 -24.38
CA GLY A 399 -9.77 21.90 -25.02
C GLY A 399 -9.75 23.37 -24.54
N PRO A 400 -10.87 24.10 -24.59
CA PRO A 400 -10.92 25.52 -24.26
C PRO A 400 -10.53 25.80 -22.81
N GLU A 401 -10.11 27.03 -22.53
CA GLU A 401 -9.83 27.49 -21.17
C GLU A 401 -11.07 27.31 -20.27
N VAL A 402 -10.83 26.86 -19.03
CA VAL A 402 -11.91 26.58 -18.05
C VAL A 402 -11.87 27.50 -16.83
N LEU A 403 -10.80 28.28 -16.65
CA LEU A 403 -10.68 29.23 -15.56
C LEU A 403 -10.94 30.66 -16.05
N ALA A 404 -11.86 31.36 -15.39
CA ALA A 404 -12.00 32.80 -15.56
C ALA A 404 -10.75 33.53 -15.03
N SER A 405 -10.46 34.70 -15.62
CA SER A 405 -9.44 35.61 -15.09
C SER A 405 -9.73 35.96 -13.63
N GLY A 406 -8.68 36.18 -12.83
CA GLY A 406 -8.85 36.61 -11.44
C GLY A 406 -9.64 37.92 -11.38
N ALA A 407 -10.60 38.01 -10.45
CA ALA A 407 -11.51 39.15 -10.33
C ALA A 407 -10.88 40.34 -9.59
N ASN A 408 -9.57 40.28 -9.34
CA ASN A 408 -8.80 41.26 -8.55
C ASN A 408 -9.47 41.59 -7.21
N ARG A 409 -9.52 40.61 -6.31
CA ARG A 409 -10.17 40.69 -4.99
C ARG A 409 -9.19 41.17 -3.90
N PRO A 410 -9.06 42.48 -3.61
CA PRO A 410 -8.08 42.98 -2.63
C PRO A 410 -8.32 42.44 -1.21
N GLU A 411 -9.57 42.20 -0.84
CA GLU A 411 -9.98 41.66 0.46
C GLU A 411 -9.45 40.23 0.68
N ILE A 412 -9.49 39.37 -0.35
CA ILE A 412 -8.94 38.02 -0.28
C ILE A 412 -7.40 38.08 -0.24
N LYS A 413 -6.80 38.95 -1.06
CA LYS A 413 -5.34 39.17 -1.03
C LYS A 413 -4.87 39.64 0.34
N GLN A 414 -5.65 40.49 1.00
CA GLN A 414 -5.35 40.95 2.35
C GLN A 414 -5.54 39.83 3.37
N TRP A 415 -6.65 39.09 3.31
CA TRP A 415 -6.88 37.93 4.17
C TRP A 415 -5.77 36.88 4.07
N ILE A 416 -5.27 36.60 2.86
CA ILE A 416 -4.13 35.69 2.63
C ILE A 416 -2.87 36.19 3.33
N LYS A 417 -2.63 37.50 3.40
CA LYS A 417 -1.48 38.08 4.12
C LYS A 417 -1.67 37.96 5.62
N ASP A 418 -2.85 38.33 6.11
CA ASP A 418 -3.15 38.40 7.55
C ASP A 418 -3.15 37.01 8.20
N THR A 419 -3.49 35.96 7.44
CA THR A 419 -3.53 34.57 7.92
C THR A 419 -2.21 33.82 7.80
N ALA A 420 -1.25 34.34 7.04
CA ALA A 420 -0.10 33.56 6.58
C ALA A 420 0.71 32.94 7.71
N ASP A 421 0.95 33.69 8.79
CA ASP A 421 1.79 33.24 9.89
C ASP A 421 1.08 32.24 10.79
N VAL A 422 -0.19 32.49 11.13
CA VAL A 422 -1.02 31.54 11.92
C VAL A 422 -1.11 30.20 11.20
N PHE A 423 -1.40 30.21 9.89
CA PHE A 423 -1.55 28.97 9.14
C PHE A 423 -0.23 28.22 9.01
N ARG A 424 0.90 28.92 8.78
CA ARG A 424 2.23 28.29 8.74
C ARG A 424 2.58 27.61 10.05
N LEU A 425 2.28 28.24 11.19
CA LEU A 425 2.50 27.67 12.52
C LEU A 425 1.62 26.43 12.75
N LEU A 426 0.40 26.41 12.21
CA LEU A 426 -0.49 25.26 12.30
C LEU A 426 -0.04 24.09 11.41
N TYR A 427 0.14 24.30 10.09
CA TYR A 427 0.32 23.17 9.19
C TYR A 427 1.76 22.66 9.11
N HIS A 428 2.81 23.46 9.33
CA HIS A 428 4.19 22.99 9.10
C HIS A 428 4.64 21.88 10.07
N PRO A 429 4.41 22.00 11.39
CA PRO A 429 4.68 20.90 12.32
C PRO A 429 3.89 19.64 11.98
N ARG A 430 2.66 19.80 11.50
CA ARG A 430 1.76 18.68 11.15
C ARG A 430 2.15 18.04 9.82
N PHE A 431 2.61 18.83 8.84
CA PHE A 431 3.20 18.31 7.60
C PHE A 431 4.42 17.44 7.89
N HIS A 432 5.28 17.91 8.80
CA HIS A 432 6.43 17.14 9.25
C HIS A 432 6.05 15.82 9.95
N ALA A 433 4.88 15.72 10.59
CA ALA A 433 4.42 14.50 11.23
C ALA A 433 3.66 13.56 10.27
N ALA A 434 3.01 14.12 9.25
CA ALA A 434 2.16 13.37 8.34
C ALA A 434 2.94 12.38 7.43
N PRO A 435 2.29 11.30 6.99
CA PRO A 435 2.91 10.25 6.16
C PRO A 435 2.93 10.63 4.66
N PHE A 436 3.41 11.84 4.34
CA PHE A 436 3.51 12.27 2.94
C PHE A 436 4.64 11.53 2.20
N ALA A 437 4.41 11.27 0.91
CA ALA A 437 5.33 10.61 -0.01
C ALA A 437 6.75 11.23 0.02
N GLU A 438 6.84 12.55 0.04
CA GLU A 438 8.10 13.29 0.11
C GLU A 438 8.88 13.12 1.42
N PHE A 439 8.23 12.65 2.49
CA PHE A 439 8.81 12.41 3.83
C PHE A 439 8.97 10.92 4.14
N ALA A 440 8.92 10.05 3.13
CA ALA A 440 9.13 8.62 3.32
C ALA A 440 10.52 8.33 3.92
N MET A 441 11.54 9.08 3.53
CA MET A 441 12.90 8.98 4.09
C MET A 441 13.07 9.88 5.32
N LEU A 442 13.78 9.39 6.35
CA LEU A 442 14.07 10.16 7.57
C LEU A 442 14.84 11.45 7.25
N GLU A 443 15.75 11.39 6.27
CA GLU A 443 16.53 12.50 5.77
C GLU A 443 15.65 13.60 5.18
N SER A 444 14.59 13.24 4.45
CA SER A 444 13.61 14.22 3.96
C SER A 444 12.90 14.94 5.10
N ARG A 445 12.53 14.17 6.14
CA ARG A 445 11.77 14.68 7.27
C ARG A 445 12.62 15.63 8.12
N GLU A 446 13.87 15.26 8.40
CA GLU A 446 14.84 16.11 9.10
C GLU A 446 15.25 17.32 8.28
N TYR A 447 15.49 17.15 6.97
CA TYR A 447 15.78 18.27 6.07
C TYR A 447 14.65 19.31 6.12
N TYR A 448 13.39 18.86 6.08
CA TYR A 448 12.22 19.72 6.20
C TYR A 448 12.15 20.41 7.56
N ARG A 449 12.28 19.66 8.66
CA ARG A 449 12.27 20.19 10.03
C ARG A 449 13.30 21.29 10.21
N ILE A 450 14.57 20.99 9.89
CA ILE A 450 15.68 21.95 10.03
C ILE A 450 15.42 23.21 9.23
N LYS A 451 14.91 23.09 7.98
CA LYS A 451 14.63 24.24 7.13
C LYS A 451 13.46 25.08 7.64
N LYS A 452 12.40 24.43 8.12
CA LYS A 452 11.17 25.12 8.55
C LYS A 452 11.27 25.67 9.96
N GLU A 453 11.94 25.00 10.88
CA GLU A 453 12.18 25.54 12.23
C GLU A 453 13.07 26.79 12.20
N LYS A 454 13.97 26.92 11.22
CA LYS A 454 14.69 28.18 10.96
C LYS A 454 13.77 29.33 10.54
N SER A 455 12.62 29.02 9.92
CA SER A 455 11.69 30.01 9.38
C SER A 455 10.56 30.38 10.35
N ILE A 456 10.06 29.42 11.14
CA ILE A 456 8.87 29.61 12.00
C ILE A 456 9.15 29.38 13.49
N GLY A 457 10.39 29.08 13.85
CA GLY A 457 10.78 28.64 15.19
C GLY A 457 10.54 27.14 15.42
N PRO A 458 10.93 26.61 16.59
CA PRO A 458 10.80 25.19 16.91
C PRO A 458 9.37 24.69 16.78
N PHE A 459 9.16 23.56 16.12
CA PHE A 459 7.83 22.97 15.93
C PHE A 459 7.13 22.68 17.24
N LYS A 460 7.87 22.27 18.27
CA LYS A 460 7.33 22.04 19.62
C LYS A 460 6.67 23.29 20.20
N HIS A 461 7.20 24.48 19.93
CA HIS A 461 6.60 25.72 20.41
C HIS A 461 5.27 26.00 19.70
N ALA A 462 5.25 25.90 18.37
CA ALA A 462 4.03 26.06 17.58
C ALA A 462 2.94 25.05 17.96
N LEU A 463 3.31 23.78 18.17
CA LEU A 463 2.39 22.74 18.65
C LEU A 463 1.85 23.05 20.05
N GLY A 464 2.67 23.60 20.94
CA GLY A 464 2.25 24.03 22.28
C GLY A 464 1.26 25.20 22.30
N GLN A 465 1.19 25.97 21.22
CA GLN A 465 0.26 27.10 21.02
C GLN A 465 -0.96 26.73 20.16
N THR A 466 -1.19 25.43 19.93
CA THR A 466 -2.27 24.96 19.05
C THR A 466 -3.65 25.54 19.44
N PRO A 467 -4.09 25.53 20.71
CA PRO A 467 -5.41 26.06 21.06
C PRO A 467 -5.61 27.52 20.65
N GLU A 468 -4.62 28.38 20.90
CA GLU A 468 -4.67 29.79 20.57
C GLU A 468 -4.60 30.04 19.05
N LEU A 469 -3.81 29.24 18.33
CA LEU A 469 -3.68 29.31 16.88
C LEU A 469 -4.95 28.82 16.18
N VAL A 470 -5.57 27.75 16.68
CA VAL A 470 -6.86 27.23 16.18
C VAL A 470 -7.97 28.26 16.41
N ALA A 471 -8.05 28.86 17.59
CA ALA A 471 -9.05 29.91 17.87
C ALA A 471 -8.90 31.13 16.94
N GLN A 472 -7.66 31.51 16.60
CA GLN A 472 -7.41 32.56 15.60
C GLN A 472 -7.80 32.12 14.20
N ALA A 473 -7.44 30.89 13.82
CA ALA A 473 -7.77 30.33 12.52
C ALA A 473 -9.28 30.26 12.30
N ASN A 474 -10.07 29.82 13.30
CA ASN A 474 -11.54 29.76 13.19
C ASN A 474 -12.15 31.13 12.87
N LYS A 475 -11.69 32.21 13.54
CA LYS A 475 -12.12 33.58 13.22
C LYS A 475 -11.80 33.97 11.78
N PHE A 476 -10.62 33.59 11.28
CA PHE A 476 -10.26 33.86 9.89
C PHE A 476 -11.10 33.04 8.90
N LEU A 477 -11.44 31.79 9.22
CA LEU A 477 -12.30 30.95 8.39
C LEU A 477 -13.73 31.51 8.33
N GLU A 478 -14.28 32.00 9.44
CA GLU A 478 -15.56 32.71 9.47
C GLU A 478 -15.55 33.95 8.58
N GLN A 479 -14.51 34.79 8.70
CA GLN A 479 -14.35 35.97 7.83
C GLN A 479 -14.29 35.58 6.36
N LEU A 480 -13.50 34.56 6.01
CA LEU A 480 -13.34 34.10 4.64
C LEU A 480 -14.67 33.62 4.04
N ALA A 481 -15.47 32.88 4.81
CA ALA A 481 -16.75 32.32 4.34
C ALA A 481 -17.73 33.41 3.87
N THR A 482 -17.63 34.64 4.39
CA THR A 482 -18.45 35.78 3.96
C THR A 482 -18.04 36.34 2.59
N MET A 483 -16.81 36.07 2.13
CA MET A 483 -16.25 36.64 0.90
C MET A 483 -16.58 35.82 -0.36
N PHE A 484 -17.15 34.62 -0.18
CA PHE A 484 -17.39 33.68 -1.27
C PHE A 484 -18.65 34.05 -2.02
N HIS A 485 -18.60 34.00 -3.35
CA HIS A 485 -19.79 34.12 -4.18
C HIS A 485 -20.73 32.92 -3.94
N SER A 486 -20.24 31.69 -4.08
CA SER A 486 -21.01 30.46 -3.83
C SER A 486 -20.22 29.45 -3.00
N ASN A 487 -20.79 28.28 -2.76
CA ASN A 487 -20.08 27.13 -2.19
C ASN A 487 -19.24 26.36 -3.25
N GLN A 488 -19.05 26.91 -4.46
CA GLN A 488 -18.28 26.28 -5.53
C GLN A 488 -17.19 27.19 -6.10
N SER A 489 -17.33 28.50 -5.92
CA SER A 489 -16.33 29.48 -6.34
C SER A 489 -16.35 30.69 -5.44
N VAL A 490 -15.17 31.28 -5.26
CA VAL A 490 -14.99 32.57 -4.61
C VAL A 490 -15.51 33.73 -5.48
N ASN A 491 -15.58 33.52 -6.80
CA ASN A 491 -16.10 34.44 -7.80
C ASN A 491 -17.38 33.89 -8.47
N GLU A 492 -17.97 34.61 -9.43
CA GLU A 492 -19.16 34.15 -10.17
C GLU A 492 -18.93 32.81 -10.91
N GLN A 493 -17.69 32.60 -11.36
CA GLN A 493 -17.24 31.39 -12.04
C GLN A 493 -15.93 30.91 -11.42
N LEU A 494 -15.58 29.65 -11.64
CA LEU A 494 -14.29 29.11 -11.21
C LEU A 494 -13.15 29.88 -11.89
N SER A 495 -12.16 30.30 -11.11
CA SER A 495 -11.15 31.27 -11.53
C SER A 495 -9.76 30.95 -11.00
N TYR A 496 -8.76 31.71 -11.45
CA TYR A 496 -7.40 31.64 -10.90
C TYR A 496 -7.33 31.99 -9.40
N ASP A 497 -8.29 32.75 -8.86
CA ASP A 497 -8.35 33.06 -7.42
C ASP A 497 -8.70 31.79 -6.61
N ASP A 498 -9.56 30.92 -7.13
CA ASP A 498 -9.94 29.65 -6.51
C ASP A 498 -8.74 28.68 -6.43
N VAL A 499 -7.93 28.65 -7.49
CA VAL A 499 -6.71 27.85 -7.55
C VAL A 499 -5.73 28.27 -6.45
N ASP A 500 -5.47 29.57 -6.30
CA ASP A 500 -4.58 30.10 -5.25
C ASP A 500 -5.12 29.80 -3.84
N LEU A 501 -6.42 30.05 -3.63
CA LEU A 501 -7.06 29.91 -2.33
C LEU A 501 -7.16 28.44 -1.89
N PHE A 502 -7.67 27.54 -2.72
CA PHE A 502 -7.78 26.11 -2.39
C PHE A 502 -6.41 25.49 -2.08
N GLY A 503 -5.37 25.86 -2.83
CA GLY A 503 -4.00 25.40 -2.58
C GLY A 503 -3.53 25.70 -1.15
N ARG A 504 -3.97 26.81 -0.55
CA ARG A 504 -3.63 27.20 0.82
C ARG A 504 -4.53 26.54 1.85
N LEU A 505 -5.82 26.42 1.57
CA LEU A 505 -6.81 25.86 2.48
C LEU A 505 -6.64 24.37 2.70
N ARG A 506 -6.25 23.60 1.68
CA ARG A 506 -6.07 22.14 1.81
C ARG A 506 -5.15 21.77 2.97
N GLY A 507 -4.06 22.52 3.19
CA GLY A 507 -3.12 22.25 4.28
C GLY A 507 -3.75 22.30 5.67
N LEU A 508 -4.77 23.12 5.86
CA LEU A 508 -5.48 23.26 7.14
C LEU A 508 -6.38 22.06 7.45
N THR A 509 -6.80 21.27 6.46
CA THR A 509 -7.58 20.04 6.71
C THR A 509 -6.81 18.97 7.50
N LEU A 510 -5.50 19.17 7.71
CA LEU A 510 -4.66 18.33 8.57
C LEU A 510 -4.70 18.75 10.06
N VAL A 511 -5.29 19.89 10.37
CA VAL A 511 -5.34 20.46 11.73
C VAL A 511 -6.66 20.01 12.37
N ARG A 512 -6.60 19.25 13.48
CA ARG A 512 -7.81 18.95 14.27
C ARG A 512 -8.40 20.22 14.90
N ASP A 513 -9.68 20.14 15.23
CA ASP A 513 -10.44 21.14 15.97
C ASP A 513 -10.63 22.49 15.26
N LEU A 514 -10.23 22.61 13.98
CA LEU A 514 -10.68 23.71 13.15
C LEU A 514 -12.18 23.60 12.87
N GLU A 515 -12.88 24.70 13.11
CA GLU A 515 -14.31 24.83 12.83
C GLU A 515 -14.47 25.38 11.41
N TRP A 516 -14.99 24.55 10.51
CA TRP A 516 -15.22 24.93 9.13
C TRP A 516 -16.65 25.48 8.96
N PRO A 517 -16.83 26.78 8.62
CA PRO A 517 -18.14 27.28 8.25
C PRO A 517 -18.72 26.48 7.07
N THR A 518 -20.01 26.16 7.11
CA THR A 518 -20.65 25.25 6.14
C THR A 518 -20.33 25.60 4.69
N LYS A 519 -20.50 26.88 4.30
CA LYS A 519 -20.22 27.36 2.93
C LYS A 519 -18.76 27.12 2.51
N LEU A 520 -17.82 27.30 3.44
CA LEU A 520 -16.40 27.10 3.19
C LEU A 520 -16.05 25.61 3.10
N ARG A 521 -16.66 24.77 3.96
CA ARG A 521 -16.46 23.31 3.91
C ARG A 521 -16.94 22.73 2.58
N GLU A 522 -18.16 23.08 2.19
CA GLU A 522 -18.74 22.65 0.91
C GLU A 522 -17.87 23.05 -0.28
N TYR A 523 -17.27 24.25 -0.24
CA TYR A 523 -16.31 24.67 -1.26
C TYR A 523 -15.05 23.83 -1.31
N ILE A 524 -14.47 23.50 -0.14
CA ILE A 524 -13.27 22.68 -0.08
C ILE A 524 -13.55 21.26 -0.58
N ASP A 525 -14.70 20.70 -0.24
CA ASP A 525 -15.15 19.40 -0.74
C ASP A 525 -15.38 19.42 -2.25
N TYR A 526 -16.07 20.45 -2.76
CA TYR A 526 -16.26 20.66 -4.20
C TYR A 526 -14.92 20.74 -4.94
N MET A 527 -13.98 21.55 -4.43
CA MET A 527 -12.66 21.71 -5.06
C MET A 527 -11.83 20.43 -5.00
N SER A 528 -11.88 19.68 -3.89
CA SER A 528 -11.24 18.37 -3.75
C SER A 528 -11.73 17.39 -4.81
N GLU A 529 -13.05 17.26 -4.96
CA GLU A 529 -13.67 16.38 -5.96
C GLU A 529 -13.35 16.84 -7.38
N LYS A 530 -13.53 18.14 -7.66
CA LYS A 530 -13.32 18.71 -9.00
C LYS A 530 -11.86 18.58 -9.45
N ALA A 531 -10.93 18.85 -8.53
CA ALA A 531 -9.49 18.79 -8.76
C ALA A 531 -8.91 17.37 -8.67
N ASP A 532 -9.68 16.38 -8.21
CA ASP A 532 -9.17 15.02 -7.92
C ASP A 532 -7.94 15.07 -6.97
N ILE A 533 -8.06 15.87 -5.91
CA ILE A 533 -7.02 16.06 -4.89
C ILE A 533 -7.64 15.78 -3.52
N PRO A 534 -7.36 14.62 -2.90
CA PRO A 534 -7.90 14.29 -1.59
C PRO A 534 -7.52 15.30 -0.51
N LEU A 535 -8.46 15.57 0.39
CA LEU A 535 -8.24 16.33 1.61
C LEU A 535 -7.47 15.50 2.65
N LEU A 536 -6.98 16.17 3.70
CA LEU A 536 -6.09 15.59 4.70
C LEU A 536 -6.81 15.19 5.99
N ASP A 537 -8.15 15.25 6.01
CA ASP A 537 -8.98 15.05 7.20
C ASP A 537 -8.70 13.68 7.87
N SER A 538 -8.46 12.63 7.10
CA SER A 538 -8.17 11.28 7.60
C SER A 538 -6.81 11.14 8.30
N MET A 539 -5.93 12.13 8.12
CA MET A 539 -4.59 12.18 8.73
C MET A 539 -4.50 13.32 9.76
N ALA A 540 -5.62 13.96 10.12
CA ALA A 540 -5.60 15.12 10.99
C ALA A 540 -5.09 14.79 12.39
N VAL A 541 -4.12 15.59 12.85
CA VAL A 541 -3.43 15.42 14.14
C VAL A 541 -3.63 16.65 15.04
N TYR A 542 -3.61 16.40 16.35
CA TYR A 542 -3.67 17.43 17.39
C TYR A 542 -2.46 18.35 17.37
#